data_AF-A0A7X8FX10-F1
#
_entry.id   AF-A0A7X8FX10-F1
#
_cell.length_a   1.000
_cell.length_b   1.000
_cell.length_c   1.000
_cell.angle_alpha   90.00
_cell.angle_beta   90.00
_cell.angle_gamma   90.00
#
_symmetry.space_group_name_H-M   'P 1'
#
loop_
_entity.id
_entity.type
_entity.pdbx_description
1 polymer ?
#
loop_
_entity_poly.entity_id
_entity_poly.type
_entity_poly.pdbx_seq_one_letter_code
_entity_poly.pdbx_strand_id
1 'polypeptide(L)'
;TTQRPAYYKGHFRIIHMFDPHYLCVPSLHVIIVVLAYTFYRKAFTELGMPQDEADILNRELFDGAVAITETVLYIKQHSVNCIPAALYAMTRITPEEVTPSEVVRFIGTLFESSATVEKKDVLAIREHILDMYESLFLQGCHDDNWITPLQRWLNAYAAAGFLN
;
A
#
# COMPACT_ATOMS: atom_id res chain seq x y z
N THR A 1 13.41 0.13 2.29
CA THR A 1 13.84 0.94 3.46
C THR A 1 13.35 0.31 4.77
N THR A 2 13.50 -1.00 4.93
CA THR A 2 13.00 -1.74 6.12
C THR A 2 13.96 -1.67 7.30
N GLN A 3 15.26 -1.45 7.07
CA GLN A 3 16.25 -1.24 8.12
C GLN A 3 16.57 0.25 8.28
N ARG A 4 16.32 0.80 9.48
CA ARG A 4 16.74 2.16 9.86
C ARG A 4 18.21 2.15 10.31
N PRO A 5 19.01 3.19 9.98
CA PRO A 5 20.39 3.25 10.46
C PRO A 5 20.44 3.37 11.99
N ALA A 6 21.44 2.76 12.62
CA ALA A 6 21.66 2.91 14.06
C ALA A 6 22.21 4.31 14.37
N TYR A 7 21.55 5.06 15.29
CA TYR A 7 21.93 6.44 15.63
C TYR A 7 22.23 6.64 17.13
N TYR A 8 23.31 7.38 17.41
CA TYR A 8 23.93 7.49 18.73
C TYR A 8 23.77 8.88 19.41
N LYS A 9 22.87 9.76 18.95
CA LYS A 9 22.71 11.13 19.52
C LYS A 9 21.40 11.31 20.30
N GLY A 10 21.51 11.79 21.55
CA GLY A 10 20.49 11.71 22.60
C GLY A 10 19.16 12.44 22.37
N HIS A 11 19.15 13.56 21.65
CA HIS A 11 17.88 14.30 21.39
C HIS A 11 16.97 13.61 20.36
N PHE A 12 17.55 12.82 19.45
CA PHE A 12 16.77 12.02 18.49
C PHE A 12 16.21 10.73 19.09
N ARG A 13 16.77 10.22 20.20
CA ARG A 13 16.18 9.08 20.92
C ARG A 13 14.81 9.42 21.49
N ILE A 14 14.62 10.65 21.98
CA ILE A 14 13.32 11.12 22.49
C ILE A 14 12.33 11.22 21.32
N ILE A 15 12.74 11.81 20.20
CA ILE A 15 11.91 11.84 18.98
C ILE A 15 11.56 10.42 18.54
N HIS A 16 12.49 9.46 18.52
CA HIS A 16 12.18 8.06 18.18
C HIS A 16 11.33 7.31 19.21
N MET A 17 11.38 7.71 20.48
CA MET A 17 10.60 7.11 21.56
C MET A 17 9.16 7.65 21.58
N PHE A 18 8.94 8.86 21.05
CA PHE A 18 7.63 9.53 20.99
C PHE A 18 7.07 9.72 19.57
N ASP A 19 7.85 9.44 18.51
CA ASP A 19 7.41 9.20 17.14
C ASP A 19 7.06 7.71 17.09
N PRO A 20 5.79 7.34 17.34
CA PRO A 20 5.39 5.96 17.24
C PRO A 20 5.55 5.64 15.76
N HIS A 21 6.59 4.88 15.48
CA HIS A 21 6.77 4.16 14.24
C HIS A 21 5.37 3.63 13.84
N TYR A 22 4.98 3.80 12.58
CA TYR A 22 3.70 3.32 12.01
C TYR A 22 2.46 4.24 12.05
N LEU A 23 2.54 5.52 12.44
CA LEU A 23 1.42 6.47 12.22
C LEU A 23 0.99 6.59 10.73
N CYS A 24 1.85 6.16 9.81
CA CYS A 24 1.62 6.17 8.37
C CYS A 24 1.12 4.83 7.81
N VAL A 25 0.82 3.83 8.67
CA VAL A 25 0.27 2.53 8.27
C VAL A 25 -1.21 2.47 8.69
N PRO A 26 -2.16 2.30 7.74
CA PRO A 26 -1.95 2.21 6.29
C PRO A 26 -1.59 3.57 5.65
N SER A 27 -0.99 3.55 4.45
CA SER A 27 -0.73 4.78 3.71
C SER A 27 -2.03 5.43 3.24
N LEU A 28 -2.35 6.61 3.78
CA LEU A 28 -3.50 7.39 3.33
C LEU A 28 -3.38 7.81 1.86
N HIS A 29 -2.16 8.05 1.35
CA HIS A 29 -1.95 8.44 -0.05
C HIS A 29 -2.35 7.30 -0.98
N VAL A 30 -1.95 6.06 -0.64
CA VAL A 30 -2.32 4.86 -1.41
C VAL A 30 -3.82 4.63 -1.34
N ILE A 31 -4.45 4.77 -0.17
CA ILE A 31 -5.92 4.69 -0.01
C ILE A 31 -6.61 5.69 -0.95
N ILE A 32 -6.18 6.95 -0.95
CA ILE A 32 -6.82 8.01 -1.76
C ILE A 32 -6.71 7.70 -3.25
N VAL A 33 -5.53 7.33 -3.75
CA VAL A 33 -5.36 7.07 -5.19
C VAL A 33 -6.10 5.80 -5.64
N VAL A 34 -6.15 4.77 -4.78
CA VAL A 34 -6.91 3.54 -5.05
C VAL A 34 -8.41 3.82 -5.07
N LEU A 35 -8.90 4.59 -4.11
CA LEU A 35 -10.28 5.02 -4.09
C LEU A 35 -10.62 5.88 -5.31
N ALA A 36 -9.73 6.79 -5.71
CA ALA A 36 -9.97 7.68 -6.84
C ALA A 36 -10.18 6.89 -8.14
N TYR A 37 -9.23 6.03 -8.54
CA TYR A 37 -9.36 5.34 -9.83
C TYR A 37 -10.53 4.34 -9.84
N THR A 38 -10.82 3.70 -8.71
CA THR A 38 -11.95 2.75 -8.63
C THR A 38 -13.31 3.46 -8.58
N PHE A 39 -13.40 4.59 -7.88
CA PHE A 39 -14.60 5.42 -7.86
C PHE A 39 -14.93 5.98 -9.25
N TYR A 40 -13.94 6.52 -9.95
CA TYR A 40 -14.17 7.06 -11.29
C TYR A 40 -14.57 5.98 -12.29
N ARG A 41 -13.99 4.76 -12.20
CA ARG A 41 -14.44 3.61 -13.01
C ARG A 41 -15.93 3.32 -12.83
N LYS A 42 -16.41 3.36 -11.58
CA LYS A 42 -17.83 3.20 -11.25
C LYS A 42 -18.66 4.37 -11.80
N ALA A 43 -18.22 5.60 -11.58
CA ALA A 43 -18.90 6.79 -12.06
C ALA A 43 -19.05 6.84 -13.59
N PHE A 44 -18.02 6.44 -14.35
CA PHE A 44 -18.11 6.37 -15.82
C PHE A 44 -19.17 5.37 -16.27
N THR A 45 -19.26 4.22 -15.59
CA THR A 45 -20.28 3.21 -15.84
C THR A 45 -21.68 3.75 -15.53
N GLU A 46 -21.86 4.39 -14.38
CA GLU A 46 -23.15 4.95 -13.94
C GLU A 46 -23.64 6.11 -14.81
N LEU A 47 -22.72 6.91 -15.37
CA LEU A 47 -23.03 8.02 -16.27
C LEU A 47 -23.27 7.58 -17.72
N GLY A 48 -23.10 6.29 -18.04
CA GLY A 48 -23.28 5.78 -19.40
C GLY A 48 -22.25 6.32 -20.39
N MET A 49 -21.01 6.55 -19.93
CA MET A 49 -19.93 7.02 -20.79
C MET A 49 -19.61 5.99 -21.89
N PRO A 50 -19.25 6.42 -23.12
CA PRO A 50 -18.76 5.52 -24.14
C PRO A 50 -17.60 4.66 -23.64
N GLN A 51 -17.63 3.36 -23.95
CA GLN A 51 -16.69 2.40 -23.38
C GLN A 51 -15.23 2.68 -23.78
N ASP A 52 -15.01 3.13 -25.02
CA ASP A 52 -13.69 3.52 -25.52
C ASP A 52 -13.09 4.71 -24.76
N GLU A 53 -13.91 5.73 -24.47
CA GLU A 53 -13.51 6.88 -23.67
C GLU A 53 -13.25 6.47 -22.21
N ALA A 54 -14.14 5.67 -21.63
CA ALA A 54 -14.00 5.19 -20.25
C ALA A 54 -12.73 4.33 -20.08
N ASP A 55 -12.40 3.46 -21.05
CA ASP A 55 -11.22 2.60 -21.00
C ASP A 55 -9.91 3.40 -21.03
N ILE A 56 -9.85 4.47 -21.82
CA ILE A 56 -8.69 5.38 -21.87
C ILE A 56 -8.51 6.07 -20.51
N LEU A 57 -9.58 6.65 -19.96
CA LEU A 57 -9.53 7.36 -18.67
C LEU A 57 -9.24 6.41 -17.51
N ASN A 58 -9.84 5.21 -17.50
CA ASN A 58 -9.58 4.19 -16.49
C ASN A 58 -8.11 3.77 -16.48
N ARG A 59 -7.51 3.63 -17.67
CA ARG A 59 -6.09 3.33 -17.80
C ARG A 59 -5.23 4.47 -17.27
N GLU A 60 -5.51 5.71 -17.66
CA GLU A 60 -4.75 6.87 -17.20
C GLU A 60 -4.80 7.02 -15.67
N LEU A 61 -5.98 6.87 -15.08
CA LEU A 61 -6.17 6.94 -13.62
C LEU A 61 -5.45 5.81 -12.89
N PHE A 62 -5.48 4.59 -13.43
CA PHE A 62 -4.78 3.45 -12.85
C PHE A 62 -3.25 3.64 -12.93
N ASP A 63 -2.73 3.99 -14.11
CA ASP A 63 -1.30 4.24 -14.32
C ASP A 63 -0.81 5.39 -13.42
N GLY A 64 -1.63 6.44 -13.25
CA GLY A 64 -1.37 7.53 -12.33
C GLY A 64 -1.33 7.09 -10.85
N ALA A 65 -2.27 6.24 -10.42
CA ALA A 65 -2.30 5.71 -9.06
C ALA A 65 -1.06 4.84 -8.75
N VAL A 66 -0.62 4.05 -9.72
CA VAL A 66 0.64 3.27 -9.65
C VAL A 66 1.83 4.22 -9.51
N ALA A 67 1.95 5.22 -10.39
CA ALA A 67 3.06 6.17 -10.37
C ALA A 67 3.16 6.97 -9.06
N ILE A 68 2.02 7.39 -8.49
CA ILE A 68 1.99 8.05 -7.18
C ILE A 68 2.45 7.09 -6.08
N THR A 69 2.01 5.83 -6.13
CA THR A 69 2.41 4.81 -5.14
C THR A 69 3.91 4.48 -5.21
N GLU A 70 4.51 4.47 -6.39
CA GLU A 70 5.95 4.35 -6.54
C GLU A 70 6.67 5.60 -6.00
N THR A 71 6.14 6.78 -6.29
CA THR A 71 6.72 8.06 -5.86
C THR A 71 6.84 8.15 -4.35
N VAL A 72 5.81 7.73 -3.60
CA VAL A 72 5.86 7.77 -2.13
C VAL A 72 6.97 6.89 -1.53
N LEU A 73 7.43 5.86 -2.27
CA LEU A 73 8.61 5.07 -1.91
C LEU A 73 9.91 5.78 -2.27
N TYR A 74 10.01 6.39 -3.47
CA TYR A 74 11.20 7.11 -3.91
C TYR A 74 11.56 8.27 -2.97
N ILE A 75 10.57 9.07 -2.57
CA ILE A 75 10.79 10.22 -1.67
C ILE A 75 10.80 9.83 -0.19
N LYS A 76 10.73 8.53 0.12
CA LYS A 76 10.75 7.95 1.48
C LYS A 76 9.66 8.52 2.41
N GLN A 77 8.54 8.99 1.85
CA GLN A 77 7.38 9.43 2.64
C GLN A 77 6.70 8.25 3.34
N HIS A 78 6.70 7.07 2.70
CA HIS A 78 6.14 5.84 3.26
C HIS A 78 7.15 4.71 3.23
N SER A 79 6.95 3.74 4.14
CA SER A 79 7.66 2.46 4.06
C SER A 79 6.94 1.51 3.10
N VAL A 80 7.67 0.52 2.59
CA VAL A 80 7.10 -0.53 1.73
C VAL A 80 5.94 -1.28 2.43
N ASN A 81 5.93 -1.33 3.77
CA ASN A 81 4.87 -1.96 4.56
C ASN A 81 3.54 -1.17 4.54
N CYS A 82 3.58 0.13 4.24
CA CYS A 82 2.38 0.97 4.25
C CYS A 82 1.44 0.70 3.06
N ILE A 83 2.00 0.20 1.95
CA ILE A 83 1.27 -0.12 0.71
C ILE A 83 0.35 -1.33 0.89
N PRO A 84 0.83 -2.53 1.29
CA PRO A 84 -0.03 -3.69 1.43
C PRO A 84 -1.09 -3.50 2.51
N ALA A 85 -0.77 -2.78 3.58
CA ALA A 85 -1.73 -2.40 4.61
C ALA A 85 -2.88 -1.53 4.06
N ALA A 86 -2.55 -0.56 3.19
CA ALA A 86 -3.54 0.28 2.51
C ALA A 86 -4.41 -0.53 1.54
N LEU A 87 -3.79 -1.38 0.71
CA LEU A 87 -4.50 -2.23 -0.24
C LEU A 87 -5.44 -3.22 0.48
N TYR A 88 -4.97 -3.83 1.56
CA TYR A 88 -5.80 -4.67 2.44
C TYR A 88 -7.00 -3.89 3.01
N ALA A 89 -6.78 -2.69 3.56
CA ALA A 89 -7.87 -1.85 4.05
C ALA A 89 -8.91 -1.57 2.97
N MET A 90 -8.47 -1.22 1.76
CA MET A 90 -9.36 -0.95 0.63
C MET A 90 -10.21 -2.16 0.22
N THR A 91 -9.66 -3.38 0.25
CA THR A 91 -10.45 -4.61 -0.02
C THR A 91 -11.53 -4.89 1.02
N ARG A 92 -11.47 -4.24 2.19
CA ARG A 92 -12.50 -4.35 3.24
C ARG A 92 -13.44 -3.16 3.28
N ILE A 93 -12.98 -1.97 2.90
CA ILE A 93 -13.78 -0.72 2.89
C ILE A 93 -14.68 -0.66 1.65
N THR A 94 -14.15 -1.00 0.47
CA THR A 94 -14.85 -0.99 -0.82
C THR A 94 -14.66 -2.33 -1.55
N PRO A 95 -15.22 -3.44 -1.02
CA PRO A 95 -14.95 -4.79 -1.54
C PRO A 95 -15.49 -5.05 -2.95
N GLU A 96 -16.53 -4.31 -3.38
CA GLU A 96 -17.10 -4.43 -4.72
C GLU A 96 -16.18 -3.78 -5.77
N GLU A 97 -15.50 -2.70 -5.39
CA GLU A 97 -14.64 -1.94 -6.27
C GLU A 97 -13.17 -2.38 -6.22
N VAL A 98 -12.68 -2.79 -5.05
CA VAL A 98 -11.29 -3.21 -4.82
C VAL A 98 -11.27 -4.68 -4.44
N THR A 99 -11.22 -5.53 -5.46
CA THR A 99 -11.15 -6.99 -5.28
C THR A 99 -9.71 -7.46 -5.02
N PRO A 100 -9.51 -8.69 -4.50
CA PRO A 100 -8.18 -9.27 -4.40
C PRO A 100 -7.44 -9.36 -5.73
N SER A 101 -8.15 -9.67 -6.82
CA SER A 101 -7.57 -9.69 -8.17
C SER A 101 -7.08 -8.31 -8.61
N GLU A 102 -7.81 -7.26 -8.24
CA GLU A 102 -7.43 -5.88 -8.53
C GLU A 102 -6.18 -5.45 -7.74
N VAL A 103 -6.08 -5.87 -6.48
CA VAL A 103 -4.87 -5.66 -5.67
C VAL A 103 -3.66 -6.37 -6.26
N VAL A 104 -3.79 -7.64 -6.65
CA VAL A 104 -2.71 -8.40 -7.29
C VAL A 104 -2.27 -7.73 -8.58
N ARG A 105 -3.21 -7.25 -9.41
CA ARG A 105 -2.91 -6.46 -10.62
C ARG A 105 -2.13 -5.20 -10.28
N PHE A 106 -2.60 -4.42 -9.31
CA PHE A 106 -1.95 -3.18 -8.88
C PHE A 106 -0.50 -3.43 -8.42
N ILE A 107 -0.28 -4.43 -7.56
CA ILE A 107 1.06 -4.80 -7.08
C ILE A 107 1.93 -5.27 -8.25
N GLY A 108 1.37 -6.06 -9.17
CA GLY A 108 2.04 -6.55 -10.37
C GLY A 108 2.48 -5.46 -11.34
N THR A 109 1.86 -4.27 -11.30
CA THR A 109 2.27 -3.13 -12.13
C THR A 109 3.35 -2.25 -11.47
N LEU A 110 3.49 -2.27 -10.14
CA LEU A 110 4.46 -1.40 -9.43
C LEU A 110 5.89 -1.57 -9.94
N PHE A 111 6.50 -0.49 -10.41
CA PHE A 111 7.85 -0.40 -10.98
C PHE A 111 8.06 -1.18 -12.28
N GLU A 112 7.00 -1.55 -13.02
CA GLU A 112 7.12 -2.33 -14.26
C GLU A 112 7.94 -1.60 -15.34
N SER A 113 7.71 -0.29 -15.46
CA SER A 113 8.38 0.60 -16.42
C SER A 113 9.59 1.33 -15.83
N SER A 114 10.00 1.00 -14.60
CA SER A 114 11.08 1.70 -13.92
C SER A 114 12.43 1.43 -14.59
N ALA A 115 13.09 2.49 -15.05
CA ALA A 115 14.47 2.43 -15.56
C ALA A 115 15.53 2.53 -14.45
N THR A 116 15.12 2.92 -13.23
CA THR A 116 16.02 3.28 -12.12
C THR A 116 16.11 2.22 -11.03
N VAL A 117 15.26 1.19 -11.07
CA VAL A 117 15.24 0.10 -10.09
C VAL A 117 15.62 -1.19 -10.80
N GLU A 118 16.57 -1.95 -10.24
CA GLU A 118 16.97 -3.23 -10.85
C GLU A 118 15.80 -4.22 -10.80
N LYS A 119 15.67 -5.05 -11.85
CA LYS A 119 14.58 -6.04 -11.95
C LYS A 119 14.48 -6.97 -10.74
N LYS A 120 15.63 -7.35 -10.16
CA LYS A 120 15.68 -8.18 -8.95
C LYS A 120 15.03 -7.49 -7.74
N ASP A 121 15.24 -6.17 -7.62
CA ASP A 121 14.71 -5.38 -6.51
C ASP A 121 13.22 -5.11 -6.72
N VAL A 122 12.78 -4.89 -7.98
CA VAL A 122 11.35 -4.82 -8.32
C VAL A 122 10.63 -6.10 -7.90
N LEU A 123 11.18 -7.27 -8.22
CA LEU A 123 10.61 -8.56 -7.80
C LEU A 123 10.54 -8.67 -6.28
N ALA A 124 11.63 -8.39 -5.57
CA ALA A 124 11.67 -8.46 -4.11
C ALA A 124 10.68 -7.48 -3.44
N ILE A 125 10.51 -6.28 -3.98
CA ILE A 125 9.52 -5.31 -3.50
C ILE A 125 8.10 -5.85 -3.68
N ARG A 126 7.78 -6.36 -4.89
CA ARG A 126 6.45 -6.89 -5.20
C ARG A 126 6.11 -8.12 -4.37
N GLU A 127 7.03 -9.06 -4.24
CA GLU A 127 6.89 -10.26 -3.40
C GLU A 127 6.62 -9.86 -1.96
N HIS A 128 7.42 -8.96 -1.39
CA HIS A 128 7.21 -8.47 -0.02
C HIS A 128 5.84 -7.82 0.18
N ILE A 129 5.41 -6.97 -0.75
CA ILE A 129 4.09 -6.33 -0.69
C ILE A 129 2.99 -7.39 -0.80
N LEU A 130 3.10 -8.33 -1.73
CA LEU A 130 2.11 -9.37 -1.94
C LEU A 130 1.97 -10.28 -0.72
N ASP A 131 3.09 -10.79 -0.20
CA ASP A 131 3.12 -11.67 0.97
C ASP A 131 2.47 -11.01 2.20
N MET A 132 2.80 -9.73 2.44
CA MET A 132 2.21 -8.98 3.54
C MET A 132 0.71 -8.73 3.33
N TYR A 133 0.28 -8.40 2.11
CA TYR A 133 -1.13 -8.24 1.78
C TYR A 133 -1.90 -9.53 2.01
N GLU A 134 -1.42 -10.66 1.48
CA GLU A 134 -2.05 -11.98 1.63
C GLU A 134 -2.14 -12.38 3.10
N SER A 135 -1.08 -12.15 3.87
CA SER A 135 -1.07 -12.40 5.31
C SER A 135 -2.16 -11.60 6.04
N LEU A 136 -2.28 -10.30 5.77
CA LEU A 136 -3.31 -9.45 6.36
C LEU A 136 -4.72 -9.87 5.92
N PHE A 137 -4.88 -10.21 4.64
CA PHE A 137 -6.15 -10.64 4.07
C PHE A 137 -6.65 -11.94 4.71
N LEU A 138 -5.77 -12.93 4.84
CA LEU A 138 -6.08 -14.21 5.48
C LEU A 138 -6.34 -14.06 6.97
N GLN A 139 -5.52 -13.29 7.69
CA GLN A 139 -5.72 -13.07 9.13
C GLN A 139 -7.02 -12.33 9.44
N GLY A 140 -7.40 -11.39 8.57
CA GLY A 140 -8.60 -10.56 8.73
C GLY A 140 -9.89 -11.20 8.23
N CYS A 141 -9.87 -12.40 7.64
CA CYS A 141 -11.05 -12.98 7.00
C CYS A 141 -12.20 -13.24 7.98
N HIS A 142 -11.89 -13.47 9.26
CA HIS A 142 -12.84 -13.69 10.35
C HIS A 142 -13.00 -12.50 11.30
N ASP A 143 -12.24 -11.41 11.08
CA ASP A 143 -12.36 -10.21 11.90
C ASP A 143 -13.48 -9.30 11.36
N ASP A 144 -14.26 -8.72 12.26
CA ASP A 144 -15.34 -7.76 11.90
C ASP A 144 -14.79 -6.44 11.37
N ASN A 145 -13.60 -6.04 11.84
CA ASN A 145 -12.97 -4.76 11.51
C ASN A 145 -11.59 -4.99 10.88
N TRP A 146 -11.36 -4.35 9.73
CA TRP A 146 -10.08 -4.39 9.01
C TRP A 146 -8.90 -3.84 9.82
N ILE A 147 -9.16 -3.00 10.83
CA ILE A 147 -8.11 -2.46 11.69
C ILE A 147 -7.46 -3.56 12.55
N THR A 148 -8.21 -4.60 12.90
CA THR A 148 -7.77 -5.64 13.85
C THR A 148 -6.50 -6.39 13.40
N PRO A 149 -6.43 -7.00 12.21
CA PRO A 149 -5.21 -7.69 11.76
C PRO A 149 -4.02 -6.74 11.57
N LEU A 150 -4.28 -5.48 11.19
CA LEU A 150 -3.22 -4.46 11.11
C LEU A 150 -2.64 -4.15 12.49
N GLN A 151 -3.49 -3.96 13.51
CA GLN A 151 -3.02 -3.76 14.89
C GLN A 151 -2.21 -4.96 15.39
N ARG A 152 -2.65 -6.19 15.10
CA ARG A 152 -1.88 -7.41 15.44
C ARG A 152 -0.51 -7.40 14.77
N TRP A 153 -0.46 -7.12 13.47
CA TRP A 153 0.78 -7.04 12.72
C TRP A 153 1.72 -5.95 13.29
N LEU A 154 1.19 -4.76 13.56
CA LEU A 154 1.94 -3.63 14.14
C LEU A 154 2.55 -3.99 15.49
N ASN A 155 1.77 -4.62 16.37
CA ASN A 155 2.23 -5.05 17.68
C ASN A 155 3.34 -6.13 17.59
N ALA A 156 3.17 -7.11 16.70
CA ALA A 156 4.17 -8.16 16.48
C ALA A 156 5.47 -7.61 15.88
N TYR A 157 5.36 -6.71 14.91
CA TYR A 157 6.51 -6.07 14.26
C TYR A 157 7.28 -5.17 15.23
N ALA A 158 6.58 -4.40 16.07
CA ALA A 158 7.21 -3.61 17.13
C ALA A 158 8.00 -4.51 18.10
N ALA A 159 7.40 -5.62 18.55
CA ALA A 159 8.07 -6.57 19.46
C ALA A 159 9.34 -7.19 18.83
N ALA A 160 9.31 -7.53 17.54
CA ALA A 160 10.47 -8.06 16.82
C ALA A 160 11.61 -7.03 16.67
N GLY A 161 11.27 -5.73 16.60
CA GLY A 161 12.25 -4.64 16.55
C GLY A 161 12.92 -4.33 17.90
N PHE A 162 12.36 -4.78 19.03
CA PHE A 162 12.96 -4.64 20.36
C PHE A 162 13.90 -5.79 20.73
N LEU A 163 13.80 -6.92 20.05
CA LEU A 163 14.58 -8.14 20.31
C LEU A 163 15.84 -8.27 19.43
N ASN A 164 16.02 -7.36 18.46
CA ASN A 164 17.21 -7.23 17.62
C ASN A 164 17.98 -5.95 17.97
#